data_AF-A0AA43D8C5-F1
#
_entry.id   AF-A0AA43D8C5-F1
#
_cell.length_a   1.000
_cell.length_b   1.000
_cell.length_c   1.000
_cell.angle_alpha   90.00
_cell.angle_beta   90.00
_cell.angle_gamma   90.00
#
_symmetry.space_group_name_H-M   'P 1'
#
loop_
_entity.id
_entity.type
_entity.pdbx_description
1 polymer ?
#
loop_
_entity_poly.entity_id
_entity_poly.type
_entity_poly.pdbx_seq_one_letter_code
_entity_poly.pdbx_strand_id
1 'polypeptide(L)' 'MTIPNSIQSAFLEQIRKRLRPNVSFADALADALSISRDSAYRRIRGETVLSLDEVKILCNQ' A
#
# COMPACT_ATOMS: atom_id res chain seq x y z
N MET A 1 7.57 -1.82 18.15
CA MET A 1 7.17 -2.67 17.00
C MET A 1 5.70 -2.39 16.72
N THR A 2 5.37 -2.22 15.45
CA THR A 2 4.19 -1.56 14.86
C THR A 2 2.83 -2.12 15.30
N ILE A 3 1.88 -1.21 15.53
CA ILE A 3 0.47 -1.45 15.89
C ILE A 3 -0.21 -2.40 14.87
N PRO A 4 -0.74 -3.56 15.28
CA PRO A 4 -1.72 -4.33 14.50
C PRO A 4 -3.13 -3.84 14.88
N ASN A 5 -4.15 -3.65 14.04
CA ASN A 5 -4.43 -4.07 12.68
C ASN A 5 -5.48 -3.08 12.13
N SER A 6 -5.09 -2.01 11.44
CA SER A 6 -6.10 -1.36 10.59
C SER A 6 -6.40 -2.30 9.43
N ILE A 7 -7.66 -2.33 8.95
CA ILE A 7 -8.03 -3.12 7.77
C ILE A 7 -7.10 -2.76 6.60
N GLN A 8 -6.74 -1.48 6.46
CA GLN A 8 -5.78 -1.00 5.47
C GLN A 8 -4.38 -1.59 5.65
N SER A 9 -3.85 -1.66 6.87
CA SER A 9 -2.54 -2.28 7.13
C SER A 9 -2.56 -3.77 6.80
N ALA A 10 -3.62 -4.48 7.19
CA ALA A 10 -3.78 -5.90 6.86
C ALA A 10 -3.90 -6.11 5.33
N PHE A 11 -4.66 -5.27 4.65
CA PHE A 11 -4.79 -5.29 3.19
C PHE A 11 -3.45 -5.04 2.50
N LEU A 12 -2.74 -3.97 2.87
CA LEU A 12 -1.43 -3.63 2.30
C LEU A 12 -0.38 -4.73 2.55
N GLU A 13 -0.41 -5.41 3.70
CA GLU A 13 0.45 -6.56 3.95
C GLU A 13 0.12 -7.76 3.04
N GLN A 14 -1.14 -7.98 2.66
CA GLN A 14 -1.50 -9.00 1.66
C GLN A 14 -0.96 -8.65 0.27
N ILE A 15 -1.02 -7.38 -0.13
CA ILE A 15 -0.42 -6.92 -1.39
C ILE A 15 1.10 -7.10 -1.35
N ARG A 16 1.75 -6.68 -0.26
CA ARG A 16 3.20 -6.76 -0.10
C ARG A 16 3.74 -8.19 -0.25
N LYS A 17 3.02 -9.19 0.24
CA LYS A 17 3.39 -10.62 0.12
C LYS A 17 3.38 -11.15 -1.31
N ARG A 18 2.71 -10.47 -2.25
CA ARG A 18 2.69 -10.84 -3.68
C ARG A 18 3.85 -10.24 -4.47
N LEU A 19 4.57 -9.28 -3.90
CA LEU A 19 5.69 -8.63 -4.57
C LEU A 19 6.94 -9.49 -4.57
N ARG A 20 7.77 -9.28 -5.61
CA ARG A 20 9.10 -9.89 -5.67
C ARG A 20 9.98 -9.34 -4.53
N PRO A 21 10.91 -10.13 -3.96
CA PRO A 21 11.70 -9.75 -2.79
C PRO A 21 12.50 -8.44 -2.92
N ASN A 22 12.86 -8.05 -4.15
CA ASN A 22 13.72 -6.90 -4.43
C ASN A 22 12.95 -5.65 -4.89
N VAL A 23 11.63 -5.63 -4.69
CA VAL A 23 10.79 -4.47 -5.03
C VAL A 23 10.47 -3.69 -3.77
N SER A 24 10.78 -2.39 -3.79
CA SER A 24 10.34 -1.46 -2.74
C SER A 24 8.82 -1.36 -2.77
N PHE A 25 8.16 -1.72 -1.66
CA PHE A 25 6.69 -1.67 -1.58
C PHE A 25 6.15 -0.25 -1.79
N ALA A 26 6.84 0.77 -1.29
CA ALA A 26 6.44 2.16 -1.48
C ALA A 26 6.54 2.59 -2.96
N ASP A 27 7.51 2.08 -3.70
CA ASP A 27 7.66 2.39 -5.13
C ASP A 27 6.57 1.68 -5.94
N ALA A 28 6.35 0.39 -5.71
CA ALA A 28 5.28 -0.35 -6.36
C ALA A 28 3.90 0.27 -6.09
N LEU A 29 3.65 0.75 -4.86
CA LEU A 29 2.41 1.40 -4.50
C LEU A 29 2.26 2.79 -5.15
N ALA A 30 3.34 3.56 -5.22
CA ALA A 30 3.37 4.85 -5.89
C ALA A 30 3.07 4.72 -7.38
N ASP A 31 3.71 3.75 -8.04
CA ASP A 31 3.51 3.46 -9.46
C ASP A 31 2.08 2.98 -9.74
N ALA A 32 1.58 2.00 -8.97
CA ALA A 32 0.24 1.43 -9.17
C ALA A 32 -0.88 2.47 -9.01
N LEU A 33 -0.73 3.39 -8.05
CA LEU A 33 -1.73 4.43 -7.78
C LEU A 33 -1.47 5.74 -8.52
N SER A 34 -0.37 5.86 -9.27
CA SER A 34 0.06 7.11 -9.92
C SER A 34 0.15 8.29 -8.94
N ILE A 35 0.76 8.05 -7.77
CA ILE A 35 0.96 9.05 -6.70
C ILE A 35 2.45 9.22 -6.39
N SER A 36 2.79 10.27 -5.64
CA SER A 36 4.17 10.43 -5.16
C SER A 36 4.56 9.34 -4.15
N ARG A 37 5.87 9.06 -4.06
CA ARG A 37 6.43 8.14 -3.05
C ARG A 37 6.08 8.53 -1.61
N ASP A 38 6.02 9.83 -1.31
CA ASP A 38 5.57 10.33 0.00
C ASP A 38 4.10 9.95 0.26
N SER A 39 3.24 10.18 -0.72
CA SER A 39 1.81 9.81 -0.63
C SER A 39 1.60 8.30 -0.44
N ALA A 40 2.48 7.46 -0.99
CA ALA A 40 2.49 6.02 -0.75
C ALA A 40 2.90 5.70 0.71
N TYR A 41 3.94 6.35 1.26
CA TYR A 41 4.32 6.16 2.66
C TYR A 41 3.24 6.59 3.64
N ARG A 42 2.54 7.70 3.38
CA ARG A 42 1.40 8.14 4.20
C ARG A 42 0.30 7.08 4.27
N ARG A 43 0.01 6.37 3.16
CA ARG A 43 -0.92 5.21 3.14
C ARG A 43 -0.37 4.01 3.89
N ILE A 44 0.91 3.68 3.70
CA ILE A 44 1.57 2.56 4.40
C ILE A 44 1.55 2.77 5.92
N ARG A 45 1.71 4.00 6.38
CA ARG A 45 1.70 4.36 7.81
C ARG A 45 0.31 4.61 8.39
N GLY A 46 -0.73 4.64 7.55
CA GLY A 46 -2.10 4.94 7.98
C GLY A 46 -2.38 6.43 8.23
N GLU A 47 -1.50 7.33 7.79
CA GLU A 47 -1.69 8.79 7.83
C GLU A 47 -2.64 9.29 6.73
N THR A 48 -2.95 8.44 5.75
CA THR A 48 -3.93 8.69 4.68
C THR A 48 -4.68 7.39 4.40
N VAL A 49 -6.01 7.46 4.43
CA VAL A 49 -6.88 6.32 4.15
C VAL A 49 -6.87 6.03 2.65
N LEU A 50 -6.77 4.74 2.27
CA LEU A 50 -6.98 4.31 0.90
C LEU A 50 -8.44 4.55 0.52
N SER A 51 -8.68 5.18 -0.62
CA SER A 51 -10.04 5.20 -1.18
C SER A 51 -10.43 3.82 -1.69
N LEU A 52 -11.73 3.55 -1.83
CA LEU A 52 -12.19 2.30 -2.44
C LEU A 52 -11.73 2.16 -3.91
N ASP A 53 -11.55 3.27 -4.63
CA ASP A 53 -10.98 3.26 -5.98
C ASP A 53 -9.51 2.79 -5.95
N GLU A 54 -8.72 3.26 -4.99
CA GLU A 54 -7.34 2.81 -4.81
C GLU A 54 -7.28 1.32 -4.43
N VAL A 55 -8.17 0.86 -3.55
CA VAL A 55 -8.29 -0.57 -3.21
C VAL A 55 -8.61 -1.40 -4.45
N LYS A 56 -9.56 -0.96 -5.29
CA LYS A 56 -9.91 -1.63 -6.55
C LYS A 56 -8.71 -1.74 -7.49
N ILE A 57 -7.92 -0.67 -7.62
CA ILE A 57 -6.70 -0.67 -8.45
C ILE A 57 -5.70 -1.71 -7.93
N LEU A 58 -5.47 -1.75 -6.61
CA LEU A 58 -4.50 -2.64 -5.98
C LEU A 58 -4.93 -4.12 -6.00
N CYS A 59 -6.22 -4.41 -6.06
CA CYS A 59 -6.72 -5.79 -6.21
C CYS A 59 -6.38 -6.42 -7.58
N ASN A 60 -6.05 -5.60 -8.59
CA ASN A 60 -5.68 -6.07 -9.93
C ASN A 60 -4.15 -6.21 -10.13
N GLN A 61 -3.37 -6.09 -9.06
CA GLN A 61 -1.91 -6.23 -9.04
C GLN A 61 -1.47 -7.62 -8.51
#